data_AF-A0A8S3D9I1-F1
#
_entry.id   AF-A0A8S3D9I1-F1
#
_cell.length_a   1.000
_cell.length_b   1.000
_cell.length_c   1.000
_cell.angle_alpha   90.00
_cell.angle_beta   90.00
_cell.angle_gamma   90.00
#
_symmetry.space_group_name_H-M   'P 1'
#
loop_
_entity.id
_entity.type
_entity.pdbx_description
1 polymer ?
#
loop_
_entity_poly.entity_id
_entity_poly.type
_entity_poly.pdbx_seq_one_letter_code
_entity_poly.pdbx_strand_id
1 'polypeptide(L)' 'MFIYSIFGMSFFAYVRKAAGVTEIFNFETFPNSLIILFQVCTTAGWSGVLQALTNDQPPDCDPTLNTPSHRGDCGGMAIA' A
#
# COMPACT_ATOMS: atom_id res chain seq x y z
N MET A 1 -13.68 -7.81 2.67
CA MET A 1 -13.24 -6.72 1.76
C MET A 1 -13.41 -5.35 2.41
N PHE A 2 -14.62 -4.97 2.82
CA PHE A 2 -14.88 -3.67 3.47
C PHE A 2 -13.92 -3.31 4.63
N ILE A 3 -13.82 -4.16 5.66
CA ILE A 3 -12.94 -3.90 6.83
C ILE A 3 -11.47 -3.78 6.41
N TYR A 4 -11.01 -4.66 5.52
CA TYR A 4 -9.64 -4.63 4.99
C TYR A 4 -9.36 -3.38 4.16
N SER A 5 -10.36 -2.82 3.45
CA SER A 5 -10.20 -1.54 2.76
C SER A 5 -10.01 -0.38 3.74
N ILE A 6 -10.74 -0.37 4.86
CA ILE A 6 -10.59 0.66 5.91
C ILE A 6 -9.22 0.59 6.57
N PHE A 7 -8.78 -0.60 6.97
CA PHE A 7 -7.43 -0.78 7.52
C PHE A 7 -6.35 -0.47 6.49
N GLY A 8 -6.51 -0.92 5.25
CA GLY A 8 -5.56 -0.65 4.16
C GLY A 8 -5.32 0.85 3.95
N MET A 9 -6.37 1.67 3.95
CA MET A 9 -6.22 3.13 3.86
C MET A 9 -5.49 3.73 5.06
N SER A 10 -5.72 3.19 6.26
CA SER A 10 -5.13 3.76 7.48
C SER A 10 -3.62 3.49 7.57
N PHE A 11 -3.15 2.36 7.03
CA PHE A 11 -1.75 1.94 7.13
C PHE A 11 -0.95 2.16 5.85
N PHE A 12 -1.56 2.03 4.67
CA PHE A 12 -0.84 1.90 3.41
C PHE A 12 -1.19 2.97 2.36
N ALA A 13 -1.94 4.01 2.73
CA ALA A 13 -2.36 5.05 1.78
C ALA A 13 -1.20 5.79 1.10
N TYR A 14 -0.04 5.88 1.74
CA TYR A 14 1.10 6.66 1.25
C TYR A 14 2.32 5.82 0.91
N VAL A 15 2.16 4.50 0.82
CA VAL A 15 3.25 3.62 0.39
C VAL A 15 3.66 3.97 -1.03
N ARG A 16 4.96 3.92 -1.31
CA ARG A 16 5.51 4.17 -2.63
C ARG A 16 4.82 3.29 -3.68
N LYS A 17 4.39 3.92 -4.77
CA LYS A 17 3.80 3.21 -5.93
C LYS A 17 4.87 2.38 -6.63
N ALA A 18 4.87 1.08 -6.36
CA ALA A 18 5.80 0.12 -6.95
C ALA A 18 5.14 -1.27 -7.04
N ALA A 19 5.72 -2.15 -7.87
CA ALA A 19 5.39 -3.58 -7.92
C ALA A 19 3.88 -3.92 -7.93
N GLY A 20 3.05 -3.21 -8.70
CA GLY A 20 1.60 -3.48 -8.77
C GLY A 20 0.72 -2.60 -7.89
N VAL A 21 1.33 -1.76 -7.04
CA VAL A 21 0.67 -0.55 -6.52
C VAL A 21 0.80 0.55 -7.56
N THR A 22 -0.34 1.04 -8.06
CA THR A 22 -0.43 2.04 -9.15
C THR A 22 -1.41 3.15 -8.77
N GLU A 23 -1.70 4.09 -9.66
CA GLU A 23 -2.67 5.17 -9.38
C GLU A 23 -4.11 4.68 -9.19
N ILE A 24 -4.44 3.49 -9.70
CA ILE A 24 -5.78 2.89 -9.62
C ILE A 24 -5.80 1.74 -8.61
N PHE A 25 -4.75 0.92 -8.57
CA PHE A 25 -4.59 -0.16 -7.60
C PHE A 25 -3.75 0.33 -6.42
N ASN A 26 -4.37 0.97 -5.43
CA ASN A 26 -3.69 1.46 -4.23
C ASN A 26 -4.65 1.55 -3.04
N PHE A 27 -4.13 2.03 -1.91
CA PHE A 27 -4.88 2.26 -0.68
C PHE A 27 -5.14 3.74 -0.38
N GLU A 28 -5.04 4.64 -1.36
CA GLU A 28 -5.25 6.09 -1.14
C GLU A 28 -6.73 6.43 -0.87
N THR A 29 -7.65 5.67 -1.46
CA THR A 29 -9.10 5.88 -1.33
C THR A 29 -9.84 4.57 -1.15
N PHE A 30 -11.08 4.65 -0.66
CA PHE A 30 -11.90 3.48 -0.38
C PHE A 30 -12.19 2.62 -1.63
N PRO A 31 -12.60 3.22 -2.78
CA PRO A 31 -12.80 2.44 -4.01
C PRO A 31 -11.50 1.79 -4.52
N ASN A 32 -10.38 2.50 -4.50
CA ASN A 32 -9.09 1.94 -4.93
C ASN A 32 -8.68 0.76 -4.04
N SER A 33 -8.89 0.89 -2.73
CA SER A 33 -8.62 -0.16 -1.74
C SER A 33 -9.50 -1.40 -1.98
N LEU A 34 -10.74 -1.22 -2.41
CA LEU A 34 -11.61 -2.35 -2.79
C LEU A 34 -11.11 -3.05 -4.06
N ILE A 35 -10.67 -2.29 -5.06
CA ILE A 35 -10.19 -2.83 -6.34
C ILE A 35 -8.91 -3.65 -6.15
N ILE A 36 -7.92 -3.13 -5.42
CA ILE A 36 -6.67 -3.86 -5.15
C ILE A 36 -6.93 -5.11 -4.30
N LEU A 37 -7.84 -5.05 -3.32
CA LEU A 37 -8.20 -6.23 -2.52
C LEU A 37 -8.98 -7.26 -3.31
N PHE A 38 -9.82 -6.84 -4.26
CA PHE A 38 -10.50 -7.77 -5.17
C PHE A 38 -9.48 -8.55 -6.01
N GLN A 39 -8.46 -7.88 -6.53
CA GLN A 39 -7.37 -8.53 -7.27
C GLN A 39 -6.57 -9.51 -6.40
N VAL A 40 -6.24 -9.14 -5.16
CA VAL A 40 -5.52 -10.04 -4.23
C VAL A 40 -6.35 -11.26 -3.86
N CYS A 41 -7.68 -11.13 -3.75
CA CYS A 41 -8.58 -12.26 -3.46
C CYS A 41 -8.63 -13.31 -4.57
N THR A 42 -8.40 -12.91 -5.82
CA THR A 42 -8.25 -13.84 -6.94
C THR A 42 -6.84 -14.39 -7.05
N THR A 43 -5.97 -14.09 -6.08
CA THR A 43 -4.55 -14.45 -6.02
C THR A 43 -3.72 -13.88 -7.18
N ALA A 44 -4.22 -12.86 -7.87
CA ALA A 44 -3.48 -12.17 -8.91
C ALA A 44 -2.65 -11.02 -8.30
N GLY A 45 -1.39 -10.87 -8.73
CA GLY A 45 -0.57 -9.70 -8.37
C GLY A 45 -0.21 -9.53 -6.89
N TRP A 46 -0.59 -10.46 -6.00
CA TRP A 46 -0.36 -10.35 -4.55
C TRP A 46 1.13 -10.23 -4.19
N SER A 47 2.02 -10.91 -4.92
CA SER A 47 3.46 -10.88 -4.65
C SER A 47 4.03 -9.48 -4.83
N GLY A 48 3.54 -8.74 -5.82
CA GLY A 48 3.98 -7.38 -6.06
C GLY A 48 3.39 -6.40 -5.03
N VAL A 49 2.10 -6.55 -4.72
CA VAL A 49 1.44 -5.77 -3.67
C VAL A 49 2.18 -5.96 -2.34
N LEU A 50 2.51 -7.20 -1.96
CA LEU A 50 3.27 -7.49 -0.74
C LEU A 50 4.65 -6.83 -0.75
N GLN A 51 5.36 -6.89 -1.89
CA GLN A 51 6.66 -6.26 -2.04
C GLN A 51 6.58 -4.75 -1.83
N ALA A 52 5.57 -4.08 -2.38
CA ALA A 52 5.38 -2.65 -2.18
C ALA A 52 5.08 -2.31 -0.71
N LEU A 53 4.26 -3.13 -0.05
CA LEU A 53 3.84 -2.92 1.34
C LEU A 53 4.92 -3.22 2.40
N THR A 54 5.95 -4.00 2.06
CA THR A 54 7.02 -4.43 3.00
C THR A 54 8.34 -3.69 2.75
N ASN A 55 8.29 -2.63 1.95
CA ASN A 55 9.48 -1.94 1.50
C ASN A 55 9.88 -0.83 2.48
N ASP A 56 10.87 -1.14 3.30
CA ASP A 56 11.31 -0.31 4.43
C ASP A 56 12.68 0.35 4.24
N GLN A 57 13.39 0.06 3.14
CA GLN A 57 14.79 0.47 2.97
C GLN A 57 15.03 1.38 1.75
N PRO A 58 15.80 2.46 1.88
CA PRO A 58 16.33 3.20 0.72
C PRO A 58 17.22 2.29 -0.14
N PRO A 59 17.21 2.41 -1.49
CA PRO A 59 16.62 3.47 -2.33
C PRO A 59 15.15 3.23 -2.72
N ASP A 60 14.54 2.16 -2.23
CA ASP A 60 13.22 1.73 -2.66
C ASP A 60 12.09 2.44 -1.89
N CYS A 61 12.37 3.15 -0.81
CA CYS A 61 11.47 4.14 -0.19
C CYS A 61 12.26 5.32 0.40
N ASP A 62 11.59 6.44 0.67
CA ASP A 62 12.11 7.65 1.32
C ASP A 62 11.40 7.88 2.67
N PRO A 63 12.07 7.67 3.81
CA PRO A 63 11.49 7.86 5.13
C PRO A 63 11.30 9.35 5.51
N THR A 64 11.87 10.27 4.73
CA THR A 64 11.84 11.72 5.00
C THR A 64 10.84 12.47 4.13
N LEU A 65 10.16 11.78 3.21
CA LEU A 65 9.16 12.38 2.34
C LEU A 65 8.02 12.99 3.17
N ASN A 66 7.71 14.27 2.94
CA ASN A 66 6.58 14.93 3.59
C ASN A 66 5.27 14.52 2.90
N THR A 67 4.55 13.55 3.49
CA THR A 67 3.19 13.20 3.09
C THR A 67 2.18 13.86 4.02
N PRO A 68 0.93 14.11 3.58
CA PRO A 68 -0.02 14.94 4.35
C PRO A 68 -0.43 14.37 5.72
N SER A 69 -0.23 13.07 5.98
CA SER A 69 -0.57 12.45 7.27
C SER A 69 0.47 11.46 7.82
N HIS A 70 1.63 11.32 7.16
CA HIS A 70 2.74 10.50 7.64
C HIS A 70 4.10 11.14 7.30
N ARG A 71 5.17 10.66 7.93
CA ARG A 71 6.53 10.94 7.48
C ARG A 71 7.03 9.71 6.73
N GLY A 72 7.35 9.91 5.45
CA GLY A 72 7.86 8.89 4.55
C GLY A 72 6.79 8.17 3.74
N ASP A 73 7.26 7.44 2.72
CA ASP A 73 6.48 6.55 1.84
C ASP A 73 6.88 5.07 1.99
N CYS A 74 7.65 4.74 3.04
CA CYS A 74 8.07 3.38 3.35
C CYS A 74 6.89 2.54 3.87
N GLY A 75 6.81 1.31 3.36
CA GLY A 75 5.84 0.32 3.79
C GLY A 75 6.38 -0.46 4.98
N GLY A 76 5.99 -0.04 6.18
CA GLY A 76 6.30 -0.77 7.42
C GLY A 76 5.47 -2.05 7.56
N MET A 77 6.10 -3.14 8.01
CA MET A 77 5.38 -4.27 8.61
C MET A 77 4.66 -3.82 9.89
N ALA A 78 3.55 -3.09 9.75
CA ALA A 78 2.67 -2.69 10.85
C ALA A 78 1.78 -3.86 11.34
N ILE A 79 1.99 -5.07 10.83
CA ILE A 79 1.24 -6.28 11.14
C ILE A 79 2.18 -7.38 11.67
N ALA A 80 2.60 -7.26 12.93
CA ALA A 80 3.14 -8.35 13.72
C ALA A 80 2.11 -8.78 14.77
#